data_AF-A0A8D8PA67-F1
#
_entry.id   AF-A0A8D8PA67-F1
#
_cell.length_a   1.000
_cell.length_b   1.000
_cell.length_c   1.000
_cell.angle_alpha   90.00
_cell.angle_beta   90.00
_cell.angle_gamma   90.00
#
_symmetry.space_group_name_H-M   'P 1'
#
loop_
_entity.id
_entity.type
_entity.pdbx_description
1 polymer ?
#
loop_
_entity_poly.entity_id
_entity_poly.type
_entity_poly.pdbx_seq_one_letter_code
_entity_poly.pdbx_strand_id
1 'polypeptide(L)'
;IVTNPDGYSFTHTDNRMWRKTRSVNPGSSCRGTDPNRNWDAGFGGGGSSNNPCTETYRGPSAHSEPEVKAIVDFVKSHGKIKAFVSIHSYSQMLLYPYGYTYTAAKDKAELHEIARKAIT
;
A
#
# COMPACT_ATOMS: atom_id res chain seq x y z
N ILE A 1 -13.57 2.00 7.20
CA ILE A 1 -12.32 2.24 7.95
C ILE A 1 -11.48 3.24 7.17
N VAL A 2 -10.81 4.17 7.85
CA VAL A 2 -9.80 5.04 7.23
C VAL A 2 -8.44 4.42 7.53
N THR A 3 -7.75 3.91 6.50
CA THR A 3 -6.51 3.12 6.67
C THR A 3 -5.25 3.96 6.86
N ASN A 4 -5.32 5.26 6.58
CA ASN A 4 -4.27 6.25 6.86
C ASN A 4 -4.95 7.49 7.47
N PRO A 5 -5.30 7.47 8.77
CA PRO A 5 -6.08 8.52 9.40
C PRO A 5 -5.33 9.85 9.48
N ASP A 6 -4.03 9.83 9.77
CA ASP A 6 -3.21 11.05 9.84
C ASP A 6 -3.10 11.73 8.48
N GLY A 7 -2.82 10.96 7.43
CA GLY A 7 -2.80 11.46 6.07
C GLY A 7 -4.17 12.00 5.65
N TYR A 8 -5.25 11.28 5.98
CA TYR A 8 -6.62 11.75 5.72
C TYR A 8 -6.90 13.09 6.39
N SER A 9 -6.65 13.24 7.70
CA SER A 9 -6.83 14.51 8.40
C SER A 9 -6.01 15.64 7.74
N PHE A 10 -4.76 15.37 7.37
CA PHE A 10 -3.89 16.35 6.73
C PHE A 10 -4.41 16.83 5.37
N THR A 11 -5.19 16.00 4.66
CA THR A 11 -5.88 16.45 3.43
C THR A 11 -7.01 17.43 3.66
N HIS A 12 -7.55 17.50 4.89
CA HIS A 12 -8.61 18.43 5.26
C HIS A 12 -8.09 19.71 5.91
N THR A 13 -6.88 19.67 6.49
CA THR A 13 -6.30 20.81 7.24
C THR A 13 -5.24 21.57 6.47
N ASP A 14 -4.41 20.90 5.66
CA ASP A 14 -3.19 21.50 5.12
C ASP A 14 -3.01 21.27 3.62
N ASN A 15 -2.91 20.00 3.19
CA ASN A 15 -2.60 19.66 1.81
C ASN A 15 -3.56 18.58 1.29
N ARG A 16 -4.55 19.03 0.52
CA ARG A 16 -5.58 18.18 -0.08
C ARG A 16 -5.03 17.03 -0.94
N MET A 17 -3.83 17.19 -1.48
CA MET A 17 -3.18 16.21 -2.37
C MET A 17 -2.23 15.26 -1.64
N TRP A 18 -2.16 15.33 -0.30
CA TRP A 18 -1.30 14.45 0.49
C TRP A 18 -1.72 12.98 0.38
N ARG A 19 -0.75 12.09 0.14
CA ARG A 19 -0.97 10.64 -0.06
C ARG A 19 -0.33 9.77 1.03
N LYS A 20 0.83 10.16 1.53
CA LYS A 20 1.66 9.35 2.44
C LYS A 20 1.09 9.30 3.86
N THR A 21 1.69 8.49 4.74
CA THR A 21 1.52 8.62 6.19
C THR A 21 2.07 9.96 6.70
N ARG A 22 2.05 10.22 8.01
CA ARG A 22 2.61 11.43 8.64
C ARG A 22 3.82 11.17 9.54
N SER A 23 4.44 9.99 9.41
CA SER A 23 5.62 9.61 10.18
C SER A 23 6.80 10.57 9.99
N VAL A 24 7.63 10.64 11.03
CA VAL A 24 8.89 11.39 11.02
C VAL A 24 9.97 10.53 10.38
N ASN A 25 10.66 11.05 9.37
CA ASN A 25 11.80 10.37 8.76
C ASN A 25 13.11 10.92 9.38
N PRO A 26 13.85 10.16 10.21
CA PRO A 26 15.08 10.64 10.82
C PRO A 26 16.10 11.10 9.77
N GLY A 27 16.74 12.25 10.00
CA GLY A 27 17.70 12.83 9.06
C GLY A 27 17.10 13.47 7.80
N SER A 28 15.77 13.60 7.72
CA SER A 28 15.08 14.31 6.63
C SER A 28 14.02 15.27 7.18
N SER A 29 13.83 16.41 6.52
CA SER A 29 12.69 17.30 6.78
C SER A 29 11.38 16.78 6.18
N CYS A 30 11.46 15.83 5.24
CA CYS A 30 10.30 15.28 4.56
C CYS A 30 9.55 14.27 5.44
N ARG A 31 8.22 14.35 5.43
CA ARG A 31 7.32 13.52 6.24
C ARG A 31 6.75 12.36 5.44
N GLY A 32 6.46 11.27 6.15
CA GLY A 32 5.63 10.18 5.66
C GLY A 32 6.32 9.20 4.70
N THR A 33 5.75 8.01 4.68
CA THR A 33 6.05 6.87 3.81
C THR A 33 4.81 6.55 2.97
N ASP A 34 4.99 6.06 1.73
CA ASP A 34 3.87 5.50 0.96
C ASP A 34 3.42 4.18 1.61
N PRO A 35 2.21 4.13 2.22
CA PRO A 35 1.75 2.92 2.88
C PRO A 35 1.58 1.74 1.90
N ASN A 36 1.46 1.99 0.60
CA ASN A 36 1.39 0.96 -0.44
C ASN A 36 2.76 0.63 -1.07
N ARG A 37 3.87 1.03 -0.43
CA ARG A 37 5.25 0.58 -0.72
C ARG A 37 5.96 0.00 0.52
N ASN A 38 5.28 0.00 1.67
CA ASN A 38 5.84 -0.39 2.95
C ASN A 38 5.53 -1.86 3.34
N TRP A 39 5.01 -2.67 2.43
CA TRP A 39 4.70 -4.08 2.68
C TRP A 39 5.91 -4.98 2.39
N ASP A 40 6.03 -6.10 3.10
CA ASP A 40 7.09 -7.10 2.89
C ASP A 40 6.81 -8.01 1.68
N ALA A 41 6.70 -7.40 0.51
CA ALA A 41 6.55 -8.06 -0.79
C ALA A 41 7.34 -7.29 -1.84
N GLY A 42 8.55 -7.77 -2.18
CA GLY A 42 9.45 -7.05 -3.07
C GLY A 42 9.91 -5.69 -2.51
N PHE A 43 9.98 -5.55 -1.18
CA PHE A 43 10.30 -4.29 -0.51
C PHE A 43 11.65 -3.72 -0.99
N GLY A 44 11.66 -2.48 -1.48
CA GLY A 44 12.84 -1.85 -2.06
C GLY A 44 13.14 -2.22 -3.51
N GLY A 45 12.30 -3.04 -4.14
CA GLY A 45 12.35 -3.31 -5.56
C GLY A 45 11.86 -2.13 -6.42
N GLY A 46 11.77 -2.40 -7.72
CA GLY A 46 11.29 -1.42 -8.72
C GLY A 46 9.91 -0.86 -8.40
N GLY A 47 9.69 0.41 -8.76
CA GLY A 47 8.43 1.11 -8.50
C GLY A 47 8.32 1.73 -7.10
N SER A 48 9.37 1.65 -6.28
CA SER A 48 9.51 2.33 -4.99
C SER A 48 10.75 3.22 -4.95
N SER A 49 10.86 4.10 -3.95
CA SER A 49 12.00 5.00 -3.77
C SER A 49 12.59 4.91 -2.36
N ASN A 50 13.90 5.13 -2.25
CA ASN A 50 14.61 5.26 -0.97
C ASN A 50 14.77 6.72 -0.50
N ASN A 51 14.34 7.71 -1.31
CA ASN A 51 14.38 9.12 -0.94
C ASN A 51 13.12 9.51 -0.12
N PRO A 52 13.25 9.93 1.15
CA PRO A 52 12.13 10.30 2.02
C PRO A 52 11.19 11.38 1.47
N CYS A 53 11.68 12.21 0.56
CA CYS A 53 10.91 13.30 -0.04
C CYS A 53 10.04 12.89 -1.22
N THR A 54 10.16 11.65 -1.70
CA THR A 54 9.35 11.16 -2.82
C THR A 54 7.98 10.65 -2.36
N GLU A 55 6.99 10.75 -3.25
CA GLU A 55 5.63 10.24 -3.01
C GLU A 55 5.57 8.71 -2.92
N THR A 56 6.56 8.02 -3.49
CA THR A 56 6.69 6.55 -3.47
C THR A 56 7.78 6.07 -2.51
N TYR A 57 8.15 6.90 -1.53
CA TYR A 57 9.12 6.53 -0.50
C TYR A 57 8.64 5.28 0.24
N ARG A 58 9.47 4.23 0.26
CA ARG A 58 9.10 2.93 0.84
C ARG A 58 9.16 2.87 2.37
N GLY A 59 9.78 3.86 3.02
CA GLY A 59 10.12 3.79 4.43
C GLY A 59 11.50 3.16 4.69
N PRO A 60 11.97 3.18 5.95
CA PRO A 60 13.28 2.64 6.32
C PRO A 60 13.33 1.10 6.31
N SER A 61 12.20 0.43 6.52
CA SER A 61 12.07 -1.03 6.51
C SER A 61 10.63 -1.44 6.20
N ALA A 62 10.42 -2.70 5.81
CA ALA A 62 9.07 -3.20 5.61
C ALA A 62 8.29 -3.19 6.93
N HIS A 63 7.03 -2.78 6.86
CA HIS A 63 6.12 -2.59 7.99
C HIS A 63 6.60 -1.55 9.03
N SER A 64 7.40 -0.56 8.60
CA SER A 64 7.80 0.56 9.45
C SER A 64 6.62 1.44 9.88
N GLU A 65 5.59 1.55 9.05
CA GLU A 65 4.43 2.37 9.35
C GLU A 65 3.45 1.63 10.28
N PRO A 66 3.02 2.24 11.40
CA PRO A 66 2.11 1.58 12.35
C PRO A 66 0.77 1.19 11.71
N GLU A 67 0.29 1.95 10.73
CA GLU A 67 -0.94 1.66 9.99
C GLU A 67 -0.82 0.37 9.18
N VAL A 68 0.32 0.17 8.51
CA VAL A 68 0.60 -1.05 7.75
C VAL A 68 0.81 -2.22 8.71
N LYS A 69 1.63 -2.01 9.75
CA LYS A 69 1.92 -3.03 10.75
C LYS A 69 0.66 -3.53 11.45
N ALA A 70 -0.29 -2.66 11.78
CA ALA A 70 -1.55 -3.05 12.40
C ALA A 70 -2.38 -3.99 11.51
N ILE A 71 -2.44 -3.73 10.21
CA ILE A 71 -3.14 -4.61 9.26
C ILE A 71 -2.41 -5.95 9.15
N VAL A 72 -1.08 -5.93 9.04
CA VAL A 72 -0.25 -7.14 8.98
C VAL A 72 -0.46 -8.01 10.22
N ASP A 73 -0.40 -7.42 11.41
CA ASP A 73 -0.58 -8.13 12.68
C ASP A 73 -2.00 -8.69 12.79
N PHE A 74 -3.02 -7.94 12.37
CA PHE A 74 -4.41 -8.41 12.33
C PHE A 74 -4.59 -9.59 11.37
N VAL A 75 -4.07 -9.50 10.14
CA VAL A 75 -4.19 -10.57 9.14
C VAL A 75 -3.51 -11.85 9.64
N LYS A 76 -2.30 -11.73 10.19
CA LYS A 76 -1.53 -12.86 10.73
C LYS A 76 -2.20 -13.50 11.95
N SER A 77 -2.71 -12.69 12.88
CA SER A 77 -3.37 -13.20 14.09
C SER A 77 -4.74 -13.81 13.80
N HIS A 78 -5.49 -13.25 12.86
CA HIS A 78 -6.82 -13.75 12.50
C HIS A 78 -6.74 -15.11 11.79
N GLY A 79 -5.80 -15.29 10.85
CA GLY A 79 -5.51 -16.57 10.17
C GLY A 79 -6.62 -17.15 9.29
N LYS A 80 -7.83 -16.58 9.31
CA LYS A 80 -9.01 -17.08 8.57
C LYS A 80 -9.50 -16.15 7.44
N ILE A 81 -8.72 -15.13 7.08
CA ILE A 81 -9.07 -14.23 5.97
C ILE A 81 -9.02 -15.01 4.65
N LYS A 82 -10.08 -14.95 3.85
CA LYS A 82 -10.23 -15.68 2.59
C LYS A 82 -10.06 -14.80 1.34
N ALA A 83 -10.33 -13.50 1.47
CA ALA A 83 -10.14 -12.52 0.42
C ALA A 83 -9.61 -11.21 1.02
N PHE A 84 -8.76 -10.51 0.29
CA PHE A 84 -8.20 -9.21 0.67
C PHE A 84 -8.37 -8.24 -0.50
N VAL A 85 -9.11 -7.15 -0.28
CA VAL A 85 -9.36 -6.13 -1.30
C VAL A 85 -8.90 -4.78 -0.77
N SER A 86 -7.89 -4.19 -1.42
CA SER A 86 -7.45 -2.81 -1.15
C SER A 86 -8.03 -1.87 -2.20
N ILE A 87 -8.80 -0.88 -1.77
CA ILE A 87 -9.52 0.04 -2.66
C ILE A 87 -8.72 1.33 -2.82
N HIS A 88 -8.51 1.74 -4.07
CA HIS A 88 -7.81 2.96 -4.44
C HIS A 88 -8.54 3.71 -5.56
N SER A 89 -8.13 4.95 -5.80
CA SER A 89 -8.55 5.76 -6.93
C SER A 89 -7.35 6.51 -7.51
N TYR A 90 -7.37 6.91 -8.79
CA TYR A 90 -8.43 6.73 -9.79
C TYR A 90 -8.07 5.59 -10.77
N SER A 91 -8.52 5.70 -12.03
CA SER A 91 -8.17 4.88 -13.20
C SER A 91 -9.13 3.74 -13.58
N GLN A 92 -10.17 3.47 -12.80
CA GLN A 92 -11.19 2.43 -13.11
C GLN A 92 -10.57 1.05 -13.41
N MET A 93 -9.68 0.59 -12.53
CA MET A 93 -8.97 -0.67 -12.71
C MET A 93 -9.31 -1.67 -11.60
N LEU A 94 -9.50 -2.93 -11.99
CA LEU A 94 -9.50 -4.07 -11.07
C LEU A 94 -8.21 -4.86 -11.27
N LEU A 95 -7.39 -4.91 -10.22
CA LEU A 95 -6.03 -5.46 -10.27
C LEU A 95 -5.90 -6.65 -9.33
N TYR A 96 -5.00 -7.57 -9.68
CA TYR A 96 -4.60 -8.72 -8.88
C TYR A 96 -3.08 -8.94 -8.97
N PRO A 97 -2.47 -9.73 -8.08
CA PRO A 97 -1.02 -9.90 -8.04
C PRO A 97 -0.39 -10.44 -9.34
N TYR A 98 0.87 -10.14 -9.62
CA TYR A 98 1.81 -9.36 -8.81
C TYR A 98 2.06 -7.96 -9.39
N GLY A 99 2.41 -7.01 -8.51
CA GLY A 99 2.88 -5.68 -8.93
C GLY A 99 4.41 -5.52 -8.91
N TYR A 100 5.14 -6.39 -8.21
CA TYR A 100 6.60 -6.25 -8.00
C TYR A 100 7.46 -7.11 -8.93
N THR A 101 6.86 -8.01 -9.71
CA THR A 101 7.57 -8.94 -10.61
C THR A 101 6.72 -9.26 -11.84
N TYR A 102 7.37 -9.71 -12.91
CA TYR A 102 6.72 -10.21 -14.13
C TYR A 102 6.28 -11.68 -14.04
N THR A 103 6.74 -12.42 -13.02
CA THR A 103 6.27 -13.78 -12.76
C THR A 103 4.77 -13.76 -12.49
N ALA A 104 4.02 -14.60 -13.18
CA ALA A 104 2.57 -14.70 -12.94
C ALA A 104 2.26 -15.27 -11.54
N ALA A 105 1.14 -14.83 -10.95
CA ALA A 105 0.57 -15.51 -9.79
C ALA A 105 0.20 -16.96 -10.16
N LYS A 106 0.37 -17.88 -9.20
CA LYS A 106 0.02 -19.30 -9.38
C LYS A 106 -1.42 -19.46 -9.85
N ASP A 107 -2.34 -18.70 -9.25
CA ASP A 107 -3.78 -18.78 -9.50
C ASP A 107 -4.25 -17.71 -10.52
N LYS A 108 -3.35 -17.22 -11.39
CA LYS A 108 -3.65 -16.15 -12.37
C LYS A 108 -4.91 -16.42 -13.20
N ALA A 109 -5.11 -17.66 -13.65
CA ALA A 109 -6.26 -18.01 -14.50
C ALA A 109 -7.59 -17.81 -13.76
N GLU A 110 -7.67 -18.25 -12.51
CA GLU A 110 -8.85 -18.08 -11.65
C GLU A 110 -9.06 -16.60 -11.30
N LEU A 111 -8.01 -15.90 -10.88
CA LEU A 111 -8.06 -14.47 -10.57
C LEU A 111 -8.54 -13.64 -11.76
N HIS A 112 -8.07 -13.97 -12.97
CA HIS A 112 -8.48 -13.28 -14.19
C HIS A 112 -9.96 -13.49 -14.50
N GLU A 113 -10.48 -14.71 -14.36
CA GLU A 113 -11.90 -14.99 -14.60
C GLU A 113 -12.79 -14.30 -13.56
N ILE A 114 -12.39 -14.28 -12.29
CA ILE A 114 -13.09 -13.53 -11.23
C ILE A 114 -13.11 -12.04 -11.58
N ALA A 115 -11.96 -11.46 -11.96
CA ALA A 115 -11.86 -10.06 -12.29
C ALA A 115 -12.72 -9.70 -13.51
N ARG A 116 -12.74 -10.55 -14.54
CA ARG A 116 -13.55 -10.37 -15.75
C ARG A 116 -15.05 -10.36 -15.43
N LYS A 117 -15.52 -11.26 -14.56
CA LYS A 117 -16.93 -11.30 -14.14
C LYS A 117 -17.33 -10.13 -13.24
N ALA A 118 -16.41 -9.57 -12.47
CA ALA A 118 -16.70 -8.48 -11.55
C ALA A 118 -16.95 -7.12 -12.25
N ILE A 119 -16.58 -7.01 -13.54
CA ILE A 119 -16.73 -5.78 -14.34
C ILE A 119 -17.80 -5.89 -15.43
N THR A 120 -18.56 -6.98 -15.44
CA THR A 120 -19.72 -7.24 -16.31
C THR A 120 -20.98 -7.22 -15.50
#